data_AF-A0A2V8VCF8-F1
#
_entry.id   AF-A0A2V8VCF8-F1
#
_cell.length_a   1.000
_cell.length_b   1.000
_cell.length_c   1.000
_cell.angle_alpha   90.00
_cell.angle_beta   90.00
_cell.angle_gamma   90.00
#
_symmetry.space_group_name_H-M   'P 1'
#
loop_
_entity.id
_entity.type
_entity.pdbx_description
1 polymer ?
#
loop_
_entity_poly.entity_id
_entity_poly.type
_entity_poly.pdbx_seq_one_letter_code
_entity_poly.pdbx_strand_id
1 'polypeptide(L)'
;MRLAQWLVTLVGVSGSMLAGLVLGQQTSVSESGLARGQQASRVLGGPRPQPDGAKTEELNYLTSAVGRCLPSVSPRPVVINNYIDEFIFSKIERDHIPRAELCSDVEFLRRVSLDLSGRLPEPDKIRQFVKDPDPKKREKVVDELMKTSIKGVTVKPSTPFLDRWTYFFSDLFSVGNLNGPGKTLVHHYLNNFLITNQPYDEFVRQILTATTRSTYASAEGNFLERYYVDQPDQSTVNHEDTYDEWAIRTGRIFLGINLECISCHDGSHHLDKINLWLTQRKRADLWRQAAFFSKVRLYRPYGDLVDEFALSNEGKGYYDTSSRSVVRIQRYKADVSPTFILTGEQPEPGEDPRAAFARILTNNIQFARATVNLFWAELFGVGIVDPPTGFDLARYGSPALQIPAPWAPQTIQADLLDSMAKDFQAHHFDLRYLIRRIVTSSAYQLSNHVEGRWKAEYSEYFARRLVHRLPAEQIWDAISQATGVFEEFNAGDATTKVEYVQQTVSPEDLPGNLAKILVSFGLDDRVLKPRSFDLSTLQSSVLLNSELVKAKLKADAKSSRLGALLSAEPPKTNKEIVEELFLATLGRFPSPAESAFGEKLLAEHHAKGGEDLLWALMNKPEFILNY
;
A
#
# COMPACT_ATOMS: atom_id res chain seq x y z
N MET A 1 -1.96 -41.05 7.52
CA MET A 1 -1.91 -41.10 6.04
C MET A 1 -3.17 -40.57 5.37
N ARG A 2 -4.39 -41.10 5.62
CA ARG A 2 -5.64 -40.57 5.00
C ARG A 2 -5.99 -39.12 5.37
N LEU A 3 -5.72 -38.70 6.61
CA LEU A 3 -5.89 -37.32 7.08
C LEU A 3 -4.96 -36.34 6.32
N ALA A 4 -3.69 -36.70 6.15
CA ALA A 4 -2.70 -35.92 5.41
C ALA A 4 -3.00 -35.84 3.91
N GLN A 5 -3.44 -36.94 3.30
CA GLN A 5 -3.78 -36.99 1.87
C GLN A 5 -4.98 -36.11 1.50
N TRP A 6 -5.93 -35.92 2.42
CA TRP A 6 -7.09 -35.04 2.23
C TRP A 6 -6.90 -33.63 2.80
N LEU A 7 -6.04 -33.41 3.80
CA LEU A 7 -5.56 -32.07 4.16
C LEU A 7 -4.90 -31.39 2.95
N VAL A 8 -4.15 -32.14 2.14
CA VAL A 8 -3.62 -31.67 0.84
C VAL A 8 -4.74 -31.30 -0.14
N THR A 9 -5.86 -32.05 -0.15
CA THR A 9 -7.04 -31.75 -0.97
C THR A 9 -7.82 -30.52 -0.47
N LEU A 10 -7.89 -30.32 0.85
CA LEU A 10 -8.59 -29.21 1.52
C LEU A 10 -7.80 -27.89 1.46
N VAL A 11 -6.48 -27.99 1.44
CA VAL A 11 -5.52 -26.89 1.20
C VAL A 11 -5.46 -26.53 -0.30
N GLY A 12 -6.08 -27.32 -1.19
CA GLY A 12 -6.18 -27.04 -2.62
C GLY A 12 -4.86 -27.16 -3.39
N VAL A 13 -3.81 -27.71 -2.77
CA VAL A 13 -2.50 -27.83 -3.39
C VAL A 13 -2.39 -29.21 -4.04
N SER A 14 -2.66 -29.27 -5.34
CA SER A 14 -2.11 -30.37 -6.15
C SER A 14 -0.59 -30.17 -6.30
N GLY A 15 0.20 -31.25 -6.25
CA GLY A 15 1.67 -31.19 -6.35
C GLY A 15 2.20 -30.47 -7.61
N SER A 16 1.34 -30.25 -8.61
CA SER A 16 1.60 -29.49 -9.83
C SER A 16 1.51 -27.97 -9.67
N MET A 17 0.78 -27.43 -8.68
CA MET A 17 0.76 -25.98 -8.39
C MET A 17 2.09 -25.47 -7.82
N LEU A 18 2.80 -26.31 -7.06
CA LEU A 18 4.13 -26.02 -6.55
C LEU A 18 5.21 -25.99 -7.65
N ALA A 19 4.99 -26.67 -8.77
CA ALA A 19 5.97 -26.76 -9.86
C ALA A 19 5.78 -25.67 -10.94
N GLY A 20 4.56 -25.15 -11.12
CA GLY A 20 4.25 -24.16 -12.17
C GLY A 20 4.64 -22.71 -11.85
N LEU A 21 4.87 -22.38 -10.58
CA LEU A 21 5.30 -21.03 -10.12
C LEU A 21 6.84 -20.83 -10.16
N VAL A 22 7.59 -21.79 -10.71
CA VAL A 22 9.05 -21.94 -10.50
C VAL A 22 9.92 -21.44 -11.67
N LEU A 23 9.34 -20.97 -12.78
CA LEU A 23 10.15 -20.45 -13.90
C LEU A 23 9.95 -18.94 -14.10
N GLY A 24 10.41 -18.17 -13.11
CA GLY A 24 10.46 -16.71 -13.17
C GLY A 24 11.36 -16.14 -12.07
N GLN A 25 12.65 -15.99 -12.39
CA GLN A 25 13.67 -15.21 -11.65
C GLN A 25 13.94 -15.61 -10.18
N GLN A 26 14.92 -16.50 -10.00
CA GLN A 26 15.73 -16.51 -8.78
C GLN A 26 16.58 -15.24 -8.74
N THR A 27 16.16 -14.24 -7.97
CA THR A 27 17.08 -13.22 -7.44
C THR A 27 17.48 -13.63 -6.03
N SER A 28 18.77 -13.87 -5.82
CA SER A 28 19.36 -14.13 -4.51
C SER A 28 19.03 -12.99 -3.54
N VAL A 29 18.33 -13.31 -2.45
CA VAL A 29 18.11 -12.38 -1.33
C VAL A 29 19.40 -12.34 -0.51
N SER A 30 20.12 -11.23 -0.53
CA SER A 30 21.29 -11.00 0.32
C SER A 30 20.88 -10.60 1.75
N GLU A 31 21.58 -11.14 2.74
CA GLU A 31 21.31 -11.12 4.19
C GLU A 31 21.38 -9.76 4.95
N SER A 32 21.34 -8.60 4.30
CA SER A 32 21.78 -7.34 4.96
C SER A 32 20.69 -6.36 5.47
N GLY A 33 19.44 -6.80 5.65
CA GLY A 33 18.31 -5.89 5.91
C GLY A 33 18.10 -5.38 7.36
N LEU A 34 18.70 -5.98 8.39
CA LEU A 34 18.36 -5.67 9.80
C LEU A 34 19.59 -5.47 10.71
N ALA A 35 20.69 -4.93 10.18
CA ALA A 35 21.84 -4.55 11.00
C ALA A 35 21.77 -3.06 11.40
N ARG A 36 21.71 -2.79 12.70
CA ARG A 36 21.90 -1.46 13.30
C ARG A 36 23.29 -0.91 12.94
N GLY A 37 23.32 0.36 12.53
CA GLY A 37 24.51 1.21 12.57
C GLY A 37 25.42 1.16 11.33
N GLN A 38 25.07 1.91 10.29
CA GLN A 38 25.98 2.65 9.41
C GLN A 38 25.15 3.50 8.43
N GLN A 39 25.02 4.79 8.73
CA GLN A 39 24.23 5.78 7.98
C GLN A 39 24.94 6.38 6.76
N ALA A 40 26.13 5.91 6.41
CA ALA A 40 26.88 6.47 5.30
C ALA A 40 26.59 5.71 3.99
N SER A 41 25.89 6.38 3.06
CA SER A 41 25.76 6.00 1.64
C SER A 41 24.96 4.72 1.33
N ARG A 42 23.62 4.84 1.24
CA ARG A 42 22.73 3.80 0.67
C ARG A 42 21.79 4.33 -0.42
N VAL A 43 22.21 5.33 -1.19
CA VAL A 43 21.37 5.95 -2.25
C VAL A 43 21.69 5.41 -3.66
N LEU A 44 22.63 4.47 -3.80
CA LEU A 44 22.99 3.94 -5.12
C LEU A 44 22.21 2.67 -5.46
N GLY A 45 21.09 2.88 -6.15
CA GLY A 45 20.37 1.84 -6.88
C GLY A 45 18.91 1.72 -6.49
N GLY A 46 18.07 2.67 -6.94
CA GLY A 46 16.63 2.44 -6.98
C GLY A 46 16.29 1.15 -7.76
N PRO A 47 15.16 0.50 -7.45
CA PRO A 47 14.70 -0.69 -8.18
C PRO A 47 14.66 -0.42 -9.68
N ARG A 48 15.01 -1.43 -10.49
CA ARG A 48 14.86 -1.32 -11.95
C ARG A 48 13.41 -0.95 -12.30
N PRO A 49 13.18 -0.08 -13.29
CA PRO A 49 11.84 0.20 -13.77
C PRO A 49 11.14 -1.10 -14.14
N GLN A 50 9.94 -1.33 -13.60
CA GLN A 50 9.10 -2.43 -14.04
C GLN A 50 8.45 -2.05 -15.38
N PRO A 51 8.35 -3.00 -16.34
CA PRO A 51 7.59 -2.78 -17.57
C PRO A 51 6.12 -2.47 -17.26
N ASP A 52 5.48 -1.66 -18.09
CA ASP A 52 4.03 -1.43 -18.00
C ASP A 52 3.29 -2.78 -18.04
N GLY A 53 2.27 -2.92 -17.18
CA GLY A 53 1.39 -4.09 -17.18
C GLY A 53 1.99 -5.37 -16.57
N ALA A 54 3.27 -5.40 -16.19
CA ALA A 54 3.91 -6.59 -15.60
C ALA A 54 3.16 -7.07 -14.34
N LYS A 55 2.77 -6.15 -13.47
CA LYS A 55 1.98 -6.45 -12.26
C LYS A 55 0.57 -6.93 -12.61
N THR A 56 -0.08 -6.32 -13.60
CA THR A 56 -1.39 -6.74 -14.09
C THR A 56 -1.36 -8.18 -14.58
N GLU A 57 -0.33 -8.56 -15.33
CA GLU A 57 -0.13 -9.92 -15.84
C GLU A 57 0.05 -10.93 -14.70
N GLU A 58 0.89 -10.60 -13.71
CA GLU A 58 1.09 -11.43 -12.51
C GLU A 58 -0.20 -11.66 -11.73
N LEU A 59 -0.94 -10.59 -11.43
CA LEU A 59 -2.22 -10.68 -10.71
C LEU A 59 -3.28 -11.43 -11.52
N ASN A 60 -3.27 -11.28 -12.84
CA ASN A 60 -4.17 -12.02 -13.72
C ASN A 60 -3.87 -13.53 -13.71
N TYR A 61 -2.60 -13.92 -13.75
CA TYR A 61 -2.18 -15.30 -13.59
C TYR A 61 -2.61 -15.84 -12.22
N LEU A 62 -2.30 -15.11 -11.15
CA LEU A 62 -2.69 -15.47 -9.78
C LEU A 62 -4.21 -15.70 -9.68
N THR A 63 -5.00 -14.73 -10.12
CA THR A 63 -6.46 -14.78 -10.12
C THR A 63 -6.98 -16.04 -10.81
N SER A 64 -6.40 -16.37 -11.96
CA SER A 64 -6.80 -17.55 -12.74
C SER A 64 -6.36 -18.85 -12.06
N ALA A 65 -5.21 -18.86 -11.39
CA ALA A 65 -4.68 -20.01 -10.66
C ALA A 65 -5.53 -20.33 -9.41
N VAL A 66 -5.92 -19.31 -8.64
CA VAL A 66 -6.65 -19.52 -7.38
C VAL A 66 -8.16 -19.50 -7.54
N GLY A 67 -8.70 -19.00 -8.66
CA GLY A 67 -10.14 -18.77 -8.83
C GLY A 67 -11.02 -19.99 -8.59
N ARG A 68 -10.53 -21.21 -8.84
CA ARG A 68 -11.27 -22.47 -8.56
C ARG A 68 -11.31 -22.85 -7.07
N CYS A 69 -10.39 -22.31 -6.28
CA CYS A 69 -10.28 -22.54 -4.85
C CYS A 69 -11.03 -21.47 -4.04
N LEU A 70 -11.48 -20.39 -4.68
CA LEU A 70 -12.28 -19.34 -4.07
C LEU A 70 -13.77 -19.71 -4.11
N PRO A 71 -14.58 -19.22 -3.15
CA PRO A 71 -16.02 -19.52 -3.11
C PRO A 71 -16.71 -19.13 -4.43
N SER A 72 -17.52 -20.04 -4.97
CA SER A 72 -18.37 -19.76 -6.14
C SER A 72 -19.54 -18.87 -5.73
N VAL A 73 -19.77 -17.81 -6.50
CA VAL A 73 -20.80 -16.81 -6.19
C VAL A 73 -22.09 -17.08 -6.94
N SER A 74 -23.23 -16.76 -6.33
CA SER A 74 -24.48 -16.59 -7.09
C SER A 74 -24.42 -15.28 -7.86
N PRO A 75 -24.66 -15.28 -9.18
CA PRO A 75 -24.58 -14.08 -10.00
C PRO A 75 -25.61 -13.05 -9.54
N ARG A 76 -25.16 -11.81 -9.31
CA ARG A 76 -26.00 -10.64 -9.08
C ARG A 76 -25.74 -9.63 -10.20
N PRO A 77 -26.79 -9.13 -10.88
CA PRO A 77 -26.61 -8.23 -12.00
C PRO A 77 -25.91 -6.95 -11.54
N VAL A 78 -24.98 -6.46 -12.37
CA VAL A 78 -24.32 -5.17 -12.16
C VAL A 78 -25.33 -4.03 -12.29
N VAL A 79 -25.24 -3.08 -11.35
CA VAL A 79 -25.98 -1.82 -11.35
C VAL A 79 -24.97 -0.67 -11.42
N ILE A 80 -25.25 0.36 -12.21
CA ILE A 80 -24.41 1.57 -12.24
C ILE A 80 -24.68 2.37 -10.96
N ASN A 81 -23.69 2.44 -10.05
CA ASN A 81 -23.85 3.16 -8.78
C ASN A 81 -23.30 4.59 -8.85
N ASN A 82 -22.24 4.81 -9.62
CA ASN A 82 -21.62 6.12 -9.76
C ASN A 82 -20.88 6.30 -11.10
N TYR A 83 -20.30 7.48 -11.32
CA TYR A 83 -19.62 7.81 -12.58
C TYR A 83 -18.43 6.88 -12.90
N ILE A 84 -17.77 6.27 -11.90
CA ILE A 84 -16.68 5.30 -12.15
C ILE A 84 -17.23 4.11 -12.93
N ASP A 85 -18.42 3.65 -12.53
CA ASP A 85 -19.12 2.56 -13.19
C ASP A 85 -19.53 2.95 -14.61
N GLU A 86 -20.00 4.19 -14.82
CA GLU A 86 -20.34 4.68 -16.16
C GLU A 86 -19.14 4.59 -17.12
N PHE A 87 -17.96 5.05 -16.71
CA PHE A 87 -16.75 4.96 -17.54
C PHE A 87 -16.34 3.50 -17.81
N ILE A 88 -16.25 2.67 -16.75
CA ILE A 88 -15.78 1.29 -16.87
C ILE A 88 -16.75 0.47 -17.72
N PHE A 89 -18.04 0.47 -17.38
CA PHE A 89 -19.01 -0.39 -18.04
C PHE A 89 -19.36 0.07 -19.44
N SER A 90 -19.38 1.38 -19.72
CA SER A 90 -19.56 1.86 -21.10
C SER A 90 -18.43 1.38 -22.02
N LYS A 91 -17.19 1.33 -21.52
CA LYS A 91 -16.04 0.84 -22.28
C LYS A 91 -16.09 -0.68 -22.51
N ILE A 92 -16.43 -1.42 -21.44
CA ILE A 92 -16.64 -2.88 -21.49
C ILE A 92 -17.73 -3.23 -22.52
N GLU A 93 -18.86 -2.51 -22.50
CA GLU A 93 -19.98 -2.73 -23.42
C GLU A 93 -19.62 -2.40 -24.86
N ARG A 94 -19.00 -1.24 -25.09
CA ARG A 94 -18.55 -0.79 -26.42
C ARG A 94 -17.57 -1.79 -27.06
N ASP A 95 -16.63 -2.31 -26.28
CA ASP A 95 -15.55 -3.16 -26.77
C ASP A 95 -15.89 -4.66 -26.64
N HIS A 96 -17.11 -4.99 -26.22
CA HIS A 96 -17.64 -6.35 -26.05
C HIS A 96 -16.78 -7.26 -25.15
N ILE A 97 -16.32 -6.71 -24.04
CA ILE A 97 -15.45 -7.41 -23.08
C ILE A 97 -16.31 -8.24 -22.12
N PRO A 98 -16.00 -9.54 -21.89
CA PRO A 98 -16.69 -10.31 -20.87
C PRO A 98 -16.35 -9.75 -19.47
N ARG A 99 -17.35 -9.62 -18.62
CA ARG A 99 -17.20 -9.10 -17.26
C ARG A 99 -17.73 -10.06 -16.21
N ALA A 100 -17.24 -9.90 -14.99
CA ALA A 100 -17.78 -10.57 -13.82
C ALA A 100 -19.14 -9.97 -13.44
N GLU A 101 -19.90 -10.72 -12.64
CA GLU A 101 -21.04 -10.21 -11.91
C GLU A 101 -20.61 -9.63 -10.55
N LEU A 102 -21.53 -9.01 -9.81
CA LEU A 102 -21.23 -8.49 -8.48
C LEU A 102 -20.89 -9.63 -7.51
N CYS A 103 -19.92 -9.38 -6.64
CA CYS A 103 -19.52 -10.29 -5.58
C CYS A 103 -20.64 -10.45 -4.53
N SER A 104 -20.58 -11.54 -3.77
CA SER A 104 -21.46 -11.82 -2.65
C SER A 104 -21.23 -10.85 -1.49
N ASP A 105 -22.15 -10.86 -0.52
CA ASP A 105 -22.01 -10.03 0.67
C ASP A 105 -20.82 -10.43 1.55
N VAL A 106 -20.46 -11.72 1.58
CA VAL A 106 -19.28 -12.18 2.33
C VAL A 106 -17.98 -11.73 1.67
N GLU A 107 -17.89 -11.83 0.34
CA GLU A 107 -16.73 -11.32 -0.43
C GLU A 107 -16.61 -9.81 -0.27
N PHE A 108 -17.70 -9.07 -0.46
CA PHE A 108 -17.70 -7.62 -0.30
C PHE A 108 -17.24 -7.20 1.09
N LEU A 109 -17.84 -7.77 2.15
CA LEU A 109 -17.53 -7.40 3.53
C LEU A 109 -16.08 -7.73 3.87
N ARG A 110 -15.58 -8.91 3.47
CA ARG A 110 -14.18 -9.29 3.65
C ARG A 110 -13.24 -8.30 2.97
N ARG A 111 -13.46 -8.05 1.68
CA ARG A 111 -12.62 -7.18 0.84
C ARG A 111 -12.56 -5.76 1.40
N VAL A 112 -13.72 -5.17 1.68
CA VAL A 112 -13.80 -3.78 2.16
C VAL A 112 -13.27 -3.65 3.59
N SER A 113 -13.43 -4.67 4.43
CA SER A 113 -12.86 -4.66 5.78
C SER A 113 -11.33 -4.70 5.73
N LEU A 114 -10.75 -5.59 4.91
CA LEU A 114 -9.31 -5.64 4.70
C LEU A 114 -8.79 -4.33 4.08
N ASP A 115 -9.41 -3.83 3.02
CA ASP A 115 -8.95 -2.62 2.31
C ASP A 115 -9.11 -1.32 3.11
N LEU A 116 -10.12 -1.21 3.98
CA LEU A 116 -10.33 0.02 4.76
C LEU A 116 -9.69 -0.04 6.14
N SER A 117 -9.61 -1.22 6.75
CA SER A 117 -9.18 -1.38 8.15
C SER A 117 -7.94 -2.26 8.34
N GLY A 118 -7.53 -3.01 7.32
CA GLY A 118 -6.46 -4.00 7.40
C GLY A 118 -6.80 -5.23 8.24
N ARG A 119 -8.06 -5.38 8.65
CA ARG A 119 -8.52 -6.43 9.56
C ARG A 119 -9.67 -7.24 8.96
N LEU A 120 -9.76 -8.48 9.41
CA LEU A 120 -10.88 -9.37 9.11
C LEU A 120 -12.17 -8.87 9.79
N PRO A 121 -13.35 -9.00 9.15
CA PRO A 121 -14.61 -8.75 9.82
C PRO A 121 -14.87 -9.80 10.89
N GLU A 122 -15.38 -9.39 12.06
CA GLU A 122 -15.73 -10.34 13.12
C GLU A 122 -16.92 -11.24 12.73
N PRO A 123 -16.95 -12.51 13.19
CA PRO A 123 -17.99 -13.49 12.82
C PRO A 123 -19.43 -13.00 12.97
N ASP A 124 -19.75 -12.35 14.10
CA ASP A 124 -21.09 -11.85 14.34
C ASP A 124 -21.48 -10.72 13.38
N LYS A 125 -20.50 -9.90 12.97
CA LYS A 125 -20.75 -8.84 11.99
C LYS A 125 -21.03 -9.42 10.61
N ILE A 126 -20.33 -10.50 10.22
CA ILE A 126 -20.61 -11.24 8.98
C ILE A 126 -22.04 -11.80 9.00
N ARG A 127 -22.42 -12.48 10.10
CA ARG A 127 -23.77 -13.04 10.26
C ARG A 127 -24.86 -11.97 10.17
N GLN A 128 -24.65 -10.82 10.80
CA GLN A 128 -25.58 -9.69 10.74
C GLN A 128 -25.67 -9.12 9.31
N PHE A 129 -24.53 -8.87 8.67
CA PHE A 129 -24.47 -8.26 7.34
C PHE A 129 -25.12 -9.11 6.24
N VAL A 130 -24.92 -10.42 6.29
CA VAL A 130 -25.53 -11.35 5.34
C VAL A 130 -27.06 -11.41 5.51
N LYS A 131 -27.56 -11.31 6.74
CA LYS A 131 -29.00 -11.34 7.05
C LYS A 131 -29.69 -9.98 6.85
N ASP A 132 -28.95 -8.88 6.80
CA ASP A 132 -29.50 -7.55 6.63
C ASP A 132 -30.13 -7.41 5.22
N PRO A 133 -31.45 -7.14 5.12
CA PRO A 133 -32.14 -6.96 3.85
C PRO A 133 -31.99 -5.53 3.28
N ASP A 134 -31.37 -4.60 4.01
CA ASP A 134 -31.26 -3.21 3.58
C ASP A 134 -30.46 -3.08 2.26
N PRO A 135 -31.04 -2.51 1.19
CA PRO A 135 -30.34 -2.34 -0.08
C PRO A 135 -29.10 -1.43 0.03
N LYS A 136 -29.02 -0.59 1.06
CA LYS A 136 -27.88 0.31 1.33
C LYS A 136 -26.89 -0.24 2.35
N LYS A 137 -27.02 -1.50 2.78
CA LYS A 137 -26.11 -2.09 3.79
C LYS A 137 -24.63 -1.99 3.42
N ARG A 138 -24.29 -2.09 2.12
CA ARG A 138 -22.91 -1.96 1.61
C ARG A 138 -22.33 -0.56 1.85
N GLU A 139 -23.12 0.48 1.57
CA GLU A 139 -22.72 1.86 1.85
C GLU A 139 -22.61 2.11 3.35
N LYS A 140 -23.57 1.62 4.15
CA LYS A 140 -23.57 1.77 5.60
C LYS A 140 -22.36 1.14 6.27
N VAL A 141 -21.94 -0.04 5.82
CA VAL A 141 -20.75 -0.69 6.40
C VAL A 141 -19.46 0.02 5.99
N VAL A 142 -19.39 0.59 4.78
CA VAL A 142 -18.27 1.47 4.38
C VAL A 142 -18.20 2.68 5.32
N ASP A 143 -19.33 3.35 5.55
CA ASP A 143 -19.41 4.51 6.44
C ASP A 143 -19.06 4.14 7.90
N GLU A 144 -19.44 2.94 8.36
CA GLU A 144 -19.06 2.39 9.67
C GLU A 144 -17.55 2.14 9.77
N LEU A 145 -16.95 1.49 8.77
CA LEU A 145 -15.53 1.15 8.75
C LEU A 145 -14.65 2.41 8.69
N MET A 146 -15.07 3.45 7.98
CA MET A 146 -14.33 4.71 7.84
C MET A 146 -14.57 5.69 9.00
N LYS A 147 -15.41 5.31 9.97
CA LYS A 147 -15.78 6.20 11.08
C LYS A 147 -14.59 6.42 12.00
N THR A 148 -14.20 7.68 12.14
CA THR A 148 -13.24 8.13 13.15
C THR A 148 -13.99 8.77 14.31
N SER A 149 -13.83 8.28 15.54
CA SER A 149 -14.41 8.93 16.71
C SER A 149 -13.36 9.66 17.51
N ILE A 150 -13.58 10.93 17.84
CA ILE A 150 -12.83 11.62 18.89
C ILE A 150 -13.60 11.40 20.20
N LYS A 151 -13.08 10.58 21.12
CA LYS A 151 -13.63 10.44 22.47
C LYS A 151 -12.72 11.15 23.47
N GLY A 152 -13.00 12.43 23.71
CA GLY A 152 -12.24 13.24 24.68
C GLY A 152 -10.81 13.56 24.25
N VAL A 153 -10.06 14.23 25.14
CA VAL A 153 -8.69 14.71 24.90
C VAL A 153 -7.62 13.68 25.36
N THR A 154 -8.00 12.67 26.15
CA THR A 154 -7.06 11.83 26.93
C THR A 154 -6.86 10.41 26.40
N VAL A 155 -7.62 9.95 25.41
CA VAL A 155 -7.46 8.61 24.81
C VAL A 155 -7.13 8.79 23.34
N LYS A 156 -5.98 8.24 22.90
CA LYS A 156 -5.62 8.15 21.47
C LYS A 156 -6.82 7.55 20.74
N PRO A 157 -7.56 8.30 19.91
CA PRO A 157 -8.71 7.74 19.24
C PRO A 157 -8.17 6.93 18.05
N SER A 158 -7.73 5.72 18.32
CA SER A 158 -7.31 4.75 17.30
C SER A 158 -8.54 3.95 16.88
N THR A 159 -8.80 3.96 15.58
CA THR A 159 -9.79 3.10 14.94
C THR A 159 -9.03 2.25 13.92
N PRO A 160 -9.53 1.05 13.57
CA PRO A 160 -8.87 0.21 12.57
C PRO A 160 -8.56 0.95 11.25
N PHE A 161 -9.44 1.84 10.80
CA PHE A 161 -9.20 2.71 9.64
C PHE A 161 -7.99 3.64 9.84
N LEU A 162 -7.93 4.32 10.98
CA LEU A 162 -6.80 5.21 11.28
C LEU A 162 -5.49 4.44 11.39
N ASP A 163 -5.49 3.25 12.00
CA ASP A 163 -4.28 2.44 12.15
C ASP A 163 -3.73 2.06 10.77
N ARG A 164 -4.58 1.49 9.90
CA ARG A 164 -4.20 1.13 8.54
C ARG A 164 -3.63 2.32 7.75
N TRP A 165 -4.39 3.41 7.68
CA TRP A 165 -4.03 4.53 6.81
C TRP A 165 -2.88 5.36 7.38
N THR A 166 -2.73 5.44 8.72
CA THR A 166 -1.53 6.04 9.33
C THR A 166 -0.31 5.21 8.96
N TYR A 167 -0.39 3.87 9.07
CA TYR A 167 0.70 2.98 8.68
C TYR A 167 1.03 3.08 7.19
N PHE A 168 0.01 3.17 6.33
CA PHE A 168 0.19 3.40 4.88
C PHE A 168 0.99 4.68 4.61
N PHE A 169 0.62 5.81 5.24
CA PHE A 169 1.36 7.06 5.04
C PHE A 169 2.75 7.04 5.69
N SER A 170 2.90 6.41 6.85
CA SER A 170 4.19 6.22 7.50
C SER A 170 5.16 5.47 6.59
N ASP A 171 4.68 4.43 5.91
CA ASP A 171 5.46 3.69 4.92
C ASP A 171 5.67 4.50 3.62
N LEU A 172 4.63 5.16 3.08
CA LEU A 172 4.74 5.97 1.86
C LEU A 172 5.78 7.09 2.00
N PHE A 173 5.89 7.68 3.19
CA PHE A 173 6.87 8.73 3.51
C PHE A 173 8.14 8.18 4.16
N SER A 174 8.31 6.85 4.23
CA SER A 174 9.46 6.16 4.81
C SER A 174 9.85 6.66 6.21
N VAL A 175 8.84 6.84 7.08
CA VAL A 175 8.96 7.27 8.48
C VAL A 175 9.82 6.31 9.30
N GLY A 176 9.88 5.03 8.92
CA GLY A 176 10.74 4.02 9.54
C GLY A 176 12.22 4.41 9.63
N ASN A 177 12.67 5.25 8.70
CA ASN A 177 14.06 5.71 8.59
C ASN A 177 14.36 7.05 9.28
N LEU A 178 13.36 7.65 9.92
CA LEU A 178 13.62 8.76 10.84
C LEU A 178 14.21 8.21 12.14
N ASN A 179 15.12 8.97 12.74
CA ASN A 179 15.74 8.60 14.01
C ASN A 179 15.06 9.32 15.18
N GLY A 180 15.25 8.77 16.38
CA GLY A 180 14.84 9.41 17.62
C GLY A 180 13.34 9.72 17.70
N PRO A 181 12.96 10.74 18.49
CA PRO A 181 11.55 11.12 18.71
C PRO A 181 10.80 11.57 17.44
N GLY A 182 11.50 12.05 16.40
CA GLY A 182 10.89 12.56 15.17
C GLY A 182 10.01 11.53 14.46
N LYS A 183 10.43 10.26 14.47
CA LYS A 183 9.68 9.13 13.93
C LYS A 183 8.28 8.99 14.53
N THR A 184 8.20 8.92 15.87
CA THR A 184 6.93 8.83 16.61
C THR A 184 6.10 10.08 16.41
N LEU A 185 6.74 11.26 16.40
CA LEU A 185 6.09 12.54 16.20
C LEU A 185 5.40 12.62 14.82
N VAL A 186 6.06 12.17 13.75
CA VAL A 186 5.47 12.11 12.41
C VAL A 186 4.31 11.13 12.34
N HIS A 187 4.43 9.95 12.96
CA HIS A 187 3.32 9.00 13.00
C HIS A 187 2.06 9.61 13.65
N HIS A 188 2.22 10.34 14.76
CA HIS A 188 1.11 11.05 15.39
C HIS A 188 0.57 12.19 14.53
N TYR A 189 1.45 12.92 13.84
CA TYR A 189 1.03 13.97 12.91
C TYR A 189 0.21 13.42 11.74
N LEU A 190 0.61 12.29 11.15
CA LEU A 190 -0.14 11.58 10.12
C LEU A 190 -1.49 11.08 10.64
N ASN A 191 -1.52 10.54 11.86
CA ASN A 191 -2.76 10.14 12.49
C ASN A 191 -3.72 11.31 12.66
N ASN A 192 -3.21 12.48 13.08
CA ASN A 192 -4.00 13.70 13.23
C ASN A 192 -4.50 14.25 11.89
N PHE A 193 -3.66 14.24 10.85
CA PHE A 193 -4.06 14.56 9.48
C PHE A 193 -5.29 13.74 9.05
N LEU A 194 -5.26 12.43 9.31
CA LEU A 194 -6.37 11.54 8.99
C LEU A 194 -7.57 11.77 9.89
N ILE A 195 -7.39 11.99 11.19
CA ILE A 195 -8.48 12.11 12.16
C ILE A 195 -9.33 13.36 11.92
N THR A 196 -8.70 14.47 11.53
CA THR A 196 -9.36 15.74 11.22
C THR A 196 -9.91 15.79 9.81
N ASN A 197 -9.63 14.78 8.97
CA ASN A 197 -9.95 14.76 7.56
C ASN A 197 -9.44 16.03 6.85
N GLN A 198 -8.21 16.44 7.17
CA GLN A 198 -7.59 17.61 6.57
C GLN A 198 -7.46 17.41 5.04
N PRO A 199 -7.75 18.42 4.21
CA PRO A 199 -7.51 18.38 2.77
C PRO A 199 -6.08 17.95 2.42
N TYR A 200 -5.93 17.00 1.49
CA TYR A 200 -4.61 16.44 1.19
C TYR A 200 -3.65 17.47 0.59
N ASP A 201 -4.14 18.39 -0.24
CA ASP A 201 -3.33 19.47 -0.79
C ASP A 201 -2.81 20.43 0.29
N GLU A 202 -3.63 20.76 1.28
CA GLU A 202 -3.22 21.58 2.42
C GLU A 202 -2.15 20.88 3.26
N PHE A 203 -2.34 19.59 3.57
CA PHE A 203 -1.34 18.79 4.27
C PHE A 203 -0.01 18.76 3.51
N VAL A 204 -0.04 18.52 2.19
CA VAL A 204 1.17 18.52 1.34
C VAL A 204 1.84 19.89 1.32
N ARG A 205 1.08 20.99 1.22
CA ARG A 205 1.65 22.35 1.33
C ARG A 205 2.34 22.58 2.67
N GLN A 206 1.75 22.12 3.78
CA GLN A 206 2.34 22.27 5.12
C GLN A 206 3.68 21.56 5.23
N ILE A 207 3.78 20.29 4.85
CA ILE A 207 5.05 19.53 4.96
C ILE A 207 6.14 20.05 4.00
N LEU A 208 5.76 20.59 2.84
CA LEU A 208 6.73 21.13 1.88
C LEU A 208 7.26 22.52 2.29
N THR A 209 6.44 23.32 2.95
CA THR A 209 6.80 24.69 3.36
C THR A 209 7.30 24.79 4.80
N ALA A 210 7.30 23.68 5.54
CA ALA A 210 7.63 23.64 6.96
C ALA A 210 8.97 24.33 7.29
N THR A 211 9.02 24.99 8.43
CA THR A 211 10.27 25.43 9.08
C THR A 211 10.24 24.96 10.51
N THR A 212 11.35 24.44 11.01
CA THR A 212 11.44 23.98 12.39
C THR A 212 12.82 24.26 12.96
N ARG A 213 12.89 24.51 14.27
CA ARG A 213 14.15 24.57 15.00
C ARG A 213 14.65 23.19 15.44
N SER A 214 13.76 22.20 15.42
CA SER A 214 14.03 20.82 15.83
C SER A 214 12.99 19.89 15.22
N THR A 215 13.43 18.91 14.45
CA THR A 215 12.57 17.84 13.92
C THR A 215 12.15 16.83 14.99
N TYR A 216 12.78 16.87 16.18
CA TYR A 216 12.33 16.14 17.36
C TYR A 216 11.18 16.85 18.10
N ALA A 217 10.94 18.12 17.82
CA ALA A 217 9.87 18.91 18.44
C ALA A 217 8.71 19.26 17.48
N SER A 218 8.91 19.18 16.16
CA SER A 218 7.88 19.46 15.14
C SER A 218 7.94 18.45 13.99
N ALA A 219 6.80 17.82 13.70
CA ALA A 219 6.67 16.74 12.71
C ALA A 219 6.86 17.25 11.27
N GLU A 220 6.37 18.46 10.98
CA GLU A 220 6.14 18.97 9.64
C GLU A 220 7.43 19.03 8.81
N GLY A 221 8.57 19.34 9.47
CA GLY A 221 9.88 19.41 8.83
C GLY A 221 10.53 18.04 8.54
N ASN A 222 10.06 16.96 9.15
CA ASN A 222 10.69 15.64 9.05
C ASN A 222 10.56 15.03 7.64
N PHE A 223 9.52 15.38 6.88
CA PHE A 223 9.38 14.90 5.49
C PHE A 223 10.57 15.30 4.63
N LEU A 224 11.04 16.55 4.76
CA LEU A 224 12.20 17.04 4.03
C LEU A 224 13.50 16.53 4.65
N GLU A 225 13.62 16.53 5.98
CA GLU A 225 14.79 15.97 6.67
C GLU A 225 15.13 14.59 6.13
N ARG A 226 14.15 13.69 6.05
CA ARG A 226 14.32 12.29 5.68
C ARG A 226 15.20 12.05 4.44
N TYR A 227 15.21 12.98 3.49
CA TYR A 227 15.89 12.84 2.21
C TYR A 227 17.15 13.72 2.10
N TYR A 228 17.79 14.00 3.23
CA TYR A 228 19.08 14.70 3.25
C TYR A 228 20.22 13.86 2.67
N VAL A 229 21.24 14.55 2.19
CA VAL A 229 22.51 13.96 1.76
C VAL A 229 23.62 14.65 2.52
N ASP A 230 24.48 13.89 3.21
CA ASP A 230 25.67 14.43 3.87
C ASP A 230 26.87 14.54 2.92
N GLN A 231 27.82 15.39 3.26
CA GLN A 231 29.15 15.38 2.68
C GLN A 231 29.85 14.02 2.91
N PRO A 232 30.89 13.65 2.12
CA PRO A 232 31.52 12.33 2.24
C PRO A 232 32.15 12.08 3.62
N ASP A 233 32.57 13.14 4.30
CA ASP A 233 33.11 13.11 5.65
C ASP A 233 32.04 13.16 6.76
N GLN A 234 30.75 13.20 6.38
CA GLN A 234 29.59 13.29 7.26
C GLN A 234 29.59 14.52 8.20
N SER A 235 30.42 15.53 7.89
CA SER A 235 30.54 16.73 8.74
C SER A 235 29.33 17.67 8.62
N THR A 236 28.71 17.72 7.45
CA THR A 236 27.63 18.67 7.15
C THR A 236 26.73 18.12 6.05
N VAL A 237 25.53 18.69 5.95
CA VAL A 237 24.60 18.41 4.85
C VAL A 237 25.16 19.00 3.54
N ASN A 238 25.16 18.20 2.48
CA ASN A 238 25.34 18.64 1.10
C ASN A 238 23.99 19.15 0.56
N HIS A 239 23.81 20.48 0.58
CA HIS A 239 22.53 21.10 0.24
C HIS A 239 22.09 20.86 -1.20
N GLU A 240 22.97 20.96 -2.19
CA GLU A 240 22.53 20.79 -3.59
C GLU A 240 22.12 19.35 -3.92
N ASP A 241 22.83 18.34 -3.40
CA ASP A 241 22.39 16.94 -3.55
C ASP A 241 21.09 16.67 -2.76
N THR A 242 20.91 17.33 -1.62
CA THR A 242 19.66 17.28 -0.83
C THR A 242 18.48 17.89 -1.59
N TYR A 243 18.67 19.03 -2.26
CA TYR A 243 17.62 19.66 -3.08
C TYR A 243 17.23 18.77 -4.27
N ASP A 244 18.19 18.08 -4.88
CA ASP A 244 17.91 17.11 -5.94
C ASP A 244 17.09 15.93 -5.43
N GLU A 245 17.41 15.38 -4.25
CA GLU A 245 16.59 14.35 -3.60
C GLU A 245 15.17 14.86 -3.35
N TRP A 246 14.99 16.07 -2.82
CA TRP A 246 13.65 16.63 -2.60
C TRP A 246 12.86 16.77 -3.90
N ALA A 247 13.48 17.23 -4.98
CA ALA A 247 12.83 17.29 -6.29
C ALA A 247 12.42 15.89 -6.80
N ILE A 248 13.29 14.88 -6.63
CA ILE A 248 12.99 13.50 -7.03
C ILE A 248 11.85 12.90 -6.21
N ARG A 249 11.89 13.06 -4.87
CA ARG A 249 10.90 12.46 -3.97
C ARG A 249 9.55 13.11 -4.12
N THR A 250 9.49 14.43 -4.24
CA THR A 250 8.24 15.15 -4.48
C THR A 250 7.65 14.83 -5.86
N GLY A 251 8.48 14.72 -6.90
CA GLY A 251 8.04 14.24 -8.22
C GLY A 251 7.47 12.82 -8.17
N ARG A 252 8.15 11.91 -7.47
CA ARG A 252 7.74 10.51 -7.38
C ARG A 252 6.46 10.32 -6.56
N ILE A 253 6.40 10.91 -5.37
CA ILE A 253 5.31 10.71 -4.41
C ILE A 253 4.07 11.51 -4.81
N PHE A 254 4.24 12.78 -5.19
CA PHE A 254 3.11 13.68 -5.40
C PHE A 254 2.71 13.88 -6.86
N LEU A 255 3.61 13.60 -7.83
CA LEU A 255 3.28 13.70 -9.25
C LEU A 255 3.22 12.33 -9.94
N GLY A 256 3.62 11.26 -9.25
CA GLY A 256 3.68 9.92 -9.81
C GLY A 256 4.74 9.77 -10.91
N ILE A 257 5.77 10.63 -10.92
CA ILE A 257 6.81 10.67 -11.96
C ILE A 257 8.17 10.43 -11.33
N ASN A 258 8.89 9.42 -11.80
CA ASN A 258 10.23 9.15 -11.31
C ASN A 258 11.28 10.02 -12.01
N LEU A 259 11.69 11.13 -11.38
CA LEU A 259 12.74 12.02 -11.90
C LEU A 259 14.17 11.54 -11.62
N GLU A 260 14.34 10.43 -10.89
CA GLU A 260 15.66 9.92 -10.49
C GLU A 260 16.55 9.60 -11.70
N CYS A 261 15.96 9.06 -12.77
CA CYS A 261 16.68 8.69 -14.00
C CYS A 261 17.40 9.90 -14.64
N ILE A 262 16.75 11.05 -14.68
CA ILE A 262 17.35 12.26 -15.28
C ILE A 262 18.28 13.01 -14.32
N SER A 263 18.49 12.49 -13.11
CA SER A 263 19.39 13.09 -12.12
C SER A 263 20.88 12.80 -12.39
N CYS A 264 21.16 11.75 -13.16
CA CYS A 264 22.53 11.37 -13.53
C CYS A 264 22.88 11.83 -14.95
N HIS A 265 21.98 11.64 -15.92
CA HIS A 265 22.18 11.98 -17.33
C HIS A 265 20.92 12.61 -17.94
N ASP A 266 21.05 13.27 -19.09
CA ASP A 266 19.88 13.71 -19.87
C ASP A 266 19.09 12.49 -20.38
N GLY A 267 17.78 12.60 -20.58
CA GLY A 267 16.96 11.44 -20.89
C GLY A 267 17.12 10.88 -22.31
N SER A 268 17.52 11.72 -23.27
CA SER A 268 17.70 11.33 -24.66
C SER A 268 18.70 10.18 -24.80
N HIS A 269 18.36 9.17 -25.60
CA HIS A 269 19.17 7.95 -25.85
C HIS A 269 19.37 7.02 -24.64
N HIS A 270 18.84 7.37 -23.48
CA HIS A 270 18.95 6.57 -22.26
C HIS A 270 17.61 6.04 -21.75
N LEU A 271 16.52 6.77 -22.00
CA LEU A 271 15.19 6.48 -21.47
C LEU A 271 14.17 6.04 -22.54
N ASP A 272 14.61 5.84 -23.79
CA ASP A 272 13.77 5.49 -24.94
C ASP A 272 13.02 4.16 -24.80
N LYS A 273 13.42 3.32 -23.84
CA LYS A 273 12.77 2.05 -23.51
C LYS A 273 12.10 2.05 -22.13
N ILE A 274 12.13 3.17 -21.41
CA ILE A 274 11.71 3.27 -20.01
C ILE A 274 10.57 4.26 -19.89
N ASN A 275 10.73 5.48 -20.40
CA ASN A 275 9.74 6.53 -20.28
C ASN A 275 9.96 7.58 -21.39
N LEU A 276 9.03 7.63 -22.33
CA LEU A 276 9.04 8.51 -23.50
C LEU A 276 9.05 9.98 -23.10
N TRP A 277 8.27 10.39 -22.09
CA TRP A 277 8.27 11.78 -21.63
C TRP A 277 9.64 12.23 -21.11
N LEU A 278 10.31 11.37 -20.33
CA LEU A 278 11.63 11.67 -19.80
C LEU A 278 12.72 11.75 -20.88
N THR A 279 12.55 11.13 -22.06
CA THR A 279 13.52 11.28 -23.18
C THR A 279 13.71 12.73 -23.61
N GLN A 280 12.68 13.57 -23.38
CA GLN A 280 12.68 14.99 -23.75
C GLN A 280 13.12 15.90 -22.60
N ARG A 281 13.64 15.34 -21.50
CA ARG A 281 14.07 16.08 -20.31
C ARG A 281 15.57 16.01 -20.14
N LYS A 282 16.14 17.13 -19.71
CA LYS A 282 17.55 17.26 -19.40
C LYS A 282 17.75 17.25 -17.89
N ARG A 283 18.97 16.94 -17.47
CA ARG A 283 19.38 17.03 -16.07
C ARG A 283 19.23 18.45 -15.51
N ALA A 284 19.43 19.46 -16.35
CA ALA A 284 19.16 20.85 -15.99
C ALA A 284 17.69 21.11 -15.60
N ASP A 285 16.72 20.37 -16.14
CA ASP A 285 15.31 20.53 -15.77
C ASP A 285 15.05 20.04 -14.34
N LEU A 286 15.73 18.97 -13.91
CA LEU A 286 15.71 18.55 -12.51
C LEU A 286 16.31 19.63 -11.61
N TRP A 287 17.40 20.27 -11.99
CA TRP A 287 18.02 21.31 -11.16
C TRP A 287 17.15 22.55 -11.04
N ARG A 288 16.45 22.94 -12.11
CA ARG A 288 15.44 24.02 -12.04
C ARG A 288 14.30 23.67 -11.09
N GLN A 289 13.88 22.41 -11.08
CA GLN A 289 12.92 21.91 -10.10
C GLN A 289 13.50 21.95 -8.66
N ALA A 290 14.75 21.52 -8.48
CA ALA A 290 15.43 21.54 -7.19
C ALA A 290 15.69 22.96 -6.68
N ALA A 291 15.88 23.93 -7.58
CA ALA A 291 16.17 25.32 -7.24
C ALA A 291 15.05 26.02 -6.45
N PHE A 292 13.81 25.52 -6.49
CA PHE A 292 12.75 25.99 -5.59
C PHE A 292 13.11 25.82 -4.09
N PHE A 293 13.99 24.88 -3.75
CA PHE A 293 14.45 24.64 -2.39
C PHE A 293 15.73 25.41 -2.01
N SER A 294 16.28 26.24 -2.89
CA SER A 294 17.60 26.89 -2.70
C SER A 294 17.69 27.87 -1.52
N LYS A 295 16.55 28.36 -1.01
CA LYS A 295 16.47 29.17 0.22
C LYS A 295 16.44 28.32 1.49
N VAL A 296 16.30 27.01 1.39
CA VAL A 296 16.19 26.13 2.55
C VAL A 296 17.57 25.79 3.07
N ARG A 297 17.78 25.95 4.38
CA ARG A 297 18.95 25.44 5.08
C ARG A 297 18.52 24.33 6.03
N LEU A 298 18.96 23.12 5.74
CA LEU A 298 18.88 21.98 6.65
C LEU A 298 20.24 21.83 7.36
N TYR A 299 20.23 21.75 8.69
CA TYR A 299 21.46 21.60 9.48
C TYR A 299 21.19 20.94 10.84
N ARG A 300 22.23 20.41 11.49
CA ARG A 300 22.14 19.81 12.83
C ARG A 300 22.46 20.86 13.90
N PRO A 301 21.49 21.38 14.67
CA PRO A 301 21.73 22.46 15.63
C PRO A 301 22.53 22.01 16.87
N TYR A 302 22.57 20.71 17.17
CA TYR A 302 23.23 20.15 18.36
C TYR A 302 24.49 19.34 18.07
N GLY A 303 25.05 19.48 16.86
CA GLY A 303 26.25 18.78 16.40
C GLY A 303 25.97 17.46 15.68
N ASP A 304 27.02 16.85 15.12
CA ASP A 304 26.91 15.78 14.12
C ASP A 304 26.62 14.39 14.68
N LEU A 305 26.63 14.26 16.02
CA LEU A 305 26.35 12.99 16.70
C LEU A 305 24.85 12.76 16.95
N VAL A 306 24.00 13.74 16.63
CA VAL A 306 22.56 13.69 16.85
C VAL A 306 21.86 13.91 15.51
N ASP A 307 21.02 12.96 15.11
CA ASP A 307 20.13 13.08 13.95
C ASP A 307 18.90 13.95 14.24
N GLU A 308 19.15 15.13 14.82
CA GLU A 308 18.14 16.16 15.04
C GLU A 308 18.46 17.31 14.10
N PHE A 309 17.46 17.77 13.36
CA PHE A 309 17.65 18.79 12.34
C PHE A 309 16.82 20.04 12.60
N ALA A 310 17.35 21.17 12.14
CA ALA A 310 16.64 22.42 11.96
C ALA A 310 16.47 22.68 10.46
N LEU A 311 15.31 23.23 10.11
CA LEU A 311 14.92 23.58 8.75
C LEU A 311 14.53 25.06 8.72
N SER A 312 15.36 25.91 8.12
CA SER A 312 15.13 27.35 8.03
C SER A 312 15.12 27.86 6.58
N ASN A 313 14.63 29.08 6.36
CA ASN A 313 14.68 29.77 5.06
C ASN A 313 15.94 30.66 4.92
N GLU A 314 17.05 30.24 5.53
CA GLU A 314 18.31 31.00 5.58
C GLU A 314 19.41 30.36 4.70
N GLY A 315 19.01 29.63 3.66
CA GLY A 315 19.91 29.06 2.66
C GLY A 315 20.53 30.14 1.77
N LYS A 316 21.38 29.70 0.81
CA LYS A 316 22.07 30.61 -0.14
C LYS A 316 21.09 31.47 -0.96
N GLY A 317 19.88 30.95 -1.21
CA GLY A 317 18.87 31.58 -2.03
C GLY A 317 19.11 31.46 -3.54
N TYR A 318 20.10 30.66 -3.94
CA TYR A 318 20.35 30.26 -5.31
C TYR A 318 20.86 28.82 -5.35
N TYR A 319 20.65 28.14 -6.47
CA TYR A 319 21.14 26.78 -6.70
C TYR A 319 22.56 26.83 -7.28
N ASP A 320 23.52 26.17 -6.62
CA ASP A 320 24.94 26.26 -6.95
C ASP A 320 25.40 25.06 -7.80
N THR A 321 25.42 25.24 -9.13
CA THR A 321 25.91 24.18 -10.04
C THR A 321 27.42 23.89 -9.92
N SER A 322 28.17 24.71 -9.19
CA SER A 322 29.61 24.48 -8.97
C SER A 322 29.88 23.60 -7.75
N SER A 323 28.88 23.36 -6.90
CA SER A 323 29.04 22.53 -5.72
C SER A 323 29.36 21.08 -6.11
N ARG A 324 30.22 20.45 -5.29
CA ARG A 324 30.59 19.05 -5.50
C ARG A 324 29.39 18.16 -5.18
N SER A 325 29.04 17.28 -6.12
CA SER A 325 28.10 16.20 -5.85
C SER A 325 28.80 15.00 -5.20
N VAL A 326 28.11 14.34 -4.29
CA VAL A 326 28.57 13.18 -3.53
C VAL A 326 27.84 11.90 -3.92
N VAL A 327 26.58 12.02 -4.37
CA VAL A 327 25.77 10.87 -4.81
C VAL A 327 25.55 10.82 -6.32
N ARG A 328 25.81 11.92 -7.05
CA ARG A 328 25.55 12.02 -8.50
C ARG A 328 26.79 12.44 -9.28
N ILE A 329 26.66 12.39 -10.60
CA ILE A 329 27.65 12.94 -11.53
C ILE A 329 27.70 14.46 -11.34
N GLN A 330 28.93 15.00 -11.36
CA GLN A 330 29.18 16.44 -11.19
C GLN A 330 28.30 17.29 -12.10
N ARG A 331 27.70 18.34 -11.51
CA ARG A 331 26.84 19.31 -12.20
C ARG A 331 27.64 20.10 -13.24
N TYR A 332 26.97 20.49 -14.32
CA TYR A 332 27.54 21.35 -15.36
C TYR A 332 26.89 22.73 -15.26
N LYS A 333 27.56 23.75 -15.81
CA LYS A 333 27.00 25.11 -15.85
C LYS A 333 25.72 25.14 -16.68
N ALA A 334 24.61 25.46 -16.04
CA ALA A 334 23.29 25.56 -16.67
C ALA A 334 22.51 26.74 -16.08
N ASP A 335 21.46 27.17 -16.78
CA ASP A 335 20.44 28.01 -16.19
C ASP A 335 19.56 27.15 -15.27
N VAL A 336 19.54 27.52 -13.99
CA VAL A 336 18.87 26.79 -12.90
C VAL A 336 17.89 27.67 -12.15
N SER A 337 17.32 28.70 -12.81
CA SER A 337 16.22 29.46 -12.22
C SER A 337 15.04 28.55 -11.87
N PRO A 338 14.43 28.71 -10.67
CA PRO A 338 13.33 27.86 -10.22
C PRO A 338 12.21 27.79 -11.25
N THR A 339 11.99 26.59 -11.80
CA THR A 339 11.04 26.36 -12.89
C THR A 339 10.41 24.98 -12.72
N PHE A 340 9.08 24.92 -12.71
CA PHE A 340 8.35 23.68 -12.52
C PHE A 340 8.42 22.82 -13.79
N ILE A 341 8.88 21.58 -13.64
CA ILE A 341 9.26 20.71 -14.75
C ILE A 341 8.10 20.34 -15.69
N LEU A 342 6.85 20.42 -15.22
CA LEU A 342 5.67 20.05 -16.02
C LEU A 342 5.15 21.20 -16.88
N THR A 343 5.13 22.43 -16.36
CA THR A 343 4.43 23.57 -16.98
C THR A 343 5.34 24.75 -17.29
N GLY A 344 6.56 24.78 -16.75
CA GLY A 344 7.46 25.92 -16.85
C GLY A 344 7.10 27.07 -15.89
N GLU A 345 6.12 26.90 -15.01
CA GLU A 345 5.75 27.92 -14.03
C GLU A 345 6.91 28.23 -13.07
N GLN A 346 7.03 29.51 -12.71
CA GLN A 346 8.10 30.05 -11.86
C GLN A 346 7.48 30.76 -10.65
N PRO A 347 8.25 31.06 -9.59
CA PRO A 347 7.78 31.90 -8.49
C PRO A 347 7.34 33.27 -8.98
N GLU A 348 6.27 33.81 -8.40
CA GLU A 348 5.86 35.18 -8.64
C GLU A 348 6.91 36.17 -8.08
N PRO A 349 6.99 37.41 -8.60
CA PRO A 349 7.93 38.41 -8.10
C PRO A 349 7.77 38.64 -6.58
N GLY A 350 8.82 38.32 -5.80
CA GLY A 350 8.82 38.46 -4.34
C GLY A 350 8.26 37.26 -3.58
N GLU A 351 7.72 36.24 -4.28
CA GLU A 351 7.28 35.00 -3.67
C GLU A 351 8.47 34.17 -3.17
N ASP A 352 8.29 33.48 -2.04
CA ASP A 352 9.25 32.48 -1.61
C ASP A 352 9.22 31.29 -2.59
N PRO A 353 10.36 30.88 -3.20
CA PRO A 353 10.35 29.79 -4.18
C PRO A 353 9.79 28.48 -3.64
N ARG A 354 10.00 28.15 -2.36
CA ARG A 354 9.48 26.91 -1.79
C ARG A 354 7.97 26.97 -1.59
N ALA A 355 7.44 28.12 -1.17
CA ALA A 355 5.99 28.37 -1.14
C ALA A 355 5.38 28.30 -2.55
N ALA A 356 6.05 28.91 -3.55
CA ALA A 356 5.64 28.84 -4.94
C ALA A 356 5.57 27.39 -5.44
N PHE A 357 6.59 26.58 -5.13
CA PHE A 357 6.61 25.17 -5.50
C PHE A 357 5.43 24.39 -4.91
N ALA A 358 5.16 24.56 -3.62
CA ALA A 358 4.04 23.88 -2.95
C ALA A 358 2.69 24.29 -3.57
N ARG A 359 2.50 25.56 -3.90
CA ARG A 359 1.32 26.09 -4.60
C ARG A 359 1.18 25.51 -6.01
N ILE A 360 2.22 25.62 -6.83
CA ILE A 360 2.24 25.14 -8.22
C ILE A 360 1.98 23.62 -8.27
N LEU A 361 2.68 22.86 -7.43
CA LEU A 361 2.56 21.40 -7.36
C LEU A 361 1.12 20.98 -7.01
N THR A 362 0.54 21.54 -5.94
CA THR A 362 -0.78 21.11 -5.46
C THR A 362 -1.94 21.58 -6.34
N ASN A 363 -1.77 22.69 -7.07
CA ASN A 363 -2.77 23.16 -8.04
C ASN A 363 -2.72 22.40 -9.37
N ASN A 364 -1.64 21.67 -9.66
CA ASN A 364 -1.50 20.95 -10.91
C ASN A 364 -2.41 19.70 -10.95
N ILE A 365 -3.11 19.47 -12.06
CA ILE A 365 -3.98 18.28 -12.22
C ILE A 365 -3.20 16.95 -12.04
N GLN A 366 -1.90 16.93 -12.35
CA GLN A 366 -1.08 15.75 -12.17
C GLN A 366 -0.94 15.34 -10.70
N PHE A 367 -1.01 16.30 -9.76
CA PHE A 367 -1.06 15.99 -8.33
C PHE A 367 -2.29 15.18 -7.96
N ALA A 368 -3.45 15.59 -8.48
CA ALA A 368 -4.70 14.86 -8.29
C ALA A 368 -4.68 13.50 -8.99
N ARG A 369 -4.18 13.41 -10.24
CA ARG A 369 -4.05 12.14 -10.98
C ARG A 369 -3.16 11.13 -10.25
N ALA A 370 -2.00 11.56 -9.78
CA ALA A 370 -1.07 10.72 -9.05
C ALA A 370 -1.69 10.19 -7.74
N THR A 371 -2.35 11.07 -7.00
CA THR A 371 -3.04 10.71 -5.75
C THR A 371 -4.15 9.70 -6.01
N VAL A 372 -5.07 10.01 -6.94
CA VAL A 372 -6.17 9.10 -7.30
C VAL A 372 -5.65 7.74 -7.75
N ASN A 373 -4.65 7.71 -8.62
CA ASN A 373 -4.09 6.48 -9.14
C ASN A 373 -3.39 5.65 -8.06
N LEU A 374 -2.72 6.29 -7.09
CA LEU A 374 -2.11 5.62 -5.95
C LEU A 374 -3.16 4.93 -5.06
N PHE A 375 -4.25 5.63 -4.74
CA PHE A 375 -5.34 5.05 -3.94
C PHE A 375 -6.12 3.99 -4.72
N TRP A 376 -6.30 4.17 -6.03
CA TRP A 376 -6.83 3.12 -6.90
C TRP A 376 -5.95 1.87 -6.83
N ALA A 377 -4.64 2.02 -7.00
CA ALA A 377 -3.70 0.90 -6.96
C ALA A 377 -3.68 0.18 -5.60
N GLU A 378 -3.78 0.93 -4.50
CA GLU A 378 -3.88 0.36 -3.15
C GLU A 378 -5.15 -0.48 -2.97
N LEU A 379 -6.29 -0.04 -3.52
CA LEU A 379 -7.59 -0.72 -3.38
C LEU A 379 -7.81 -1.84 -4.41
N PHE A 380 -7.34 -1.69 -5.65
CA PHE A 380 -7.47 -2.68 -6.73
C PHE A 380 -6.30 -3.67 -6.80
N GLY A 381 -5.20 -3.39 -6.10
CA GLY A 381 -3.93 -4.11 -6.22
C GLY A 381 -3.07 -3.65 -7.40
N VAL A 382 -3.63 -2.89 -8.36
CA VAL A 382 -2.95 -2.38 -9.56
C VAL A 382 -3.52 -1.02 -9.96
N GLY A 383 -2.66 -0.11 -10.41
CA GLY A 383 -3.07 1.24 -10.83
C GLY A 383 -3.81 1.27 -12.17
N ILE A 384 -4.53 2.36 -12.44
CA ILE A 384 -4.98 2.72 -13.80
C ILE A 384 -3.75 2.96 -14.69
N VAL A 385 -2.76 3.66 -14.14
CA VAL A 385 -1.38 3.69 -14.62
C VAL A 385 -0.53 2.86 -13.66
N ASP A 386 0.12 1.81 -14.14
CA ASP A 386 0.94 0.92 -13.32
C ASP A 386 2.35 0.76 -13.91
N PRO A 387 3.42 1.01 -13.14
CA PRO A 387 3.42 1.28 -11.70
C PRO A 387 2.88 2.69 -11.32
N PRO A 388 2.28 2.89 -10.12
CA PRO A 388 1.63 4.16 -9.77
C PRO A 388 2.53 5.40 -9.72
N THR A 389 3.85 5.18 -9.66
CA THR A 389 4.88 6.24 -9.66
C THR A 389 5.68 6.30 -10.97
N GLY A 390 5.16 5.66 -12.02
CA GLY A 390 5.78 5.55 -13.34
C GLY A 390 4.99 6.22 -14.46
N PHE A 391 4.32 7.35 -14.20
CA PHE A 391 3.60 8.08 -15.25
C PHE A 391 4.54 8.46 -16.40
N ASP A 392 4.13 8.12 -17.61
CA ASP A 392 4.72 8.59 -18.85
C ASP A 392 3.77 9.59 -19.52
N LEU A 393 3.99 10.87 -19.26
CA LEU A 393 3.08 11.92 -19.72
C LEU A 393 3.04 12.08 -21.25
N ALA A 394 3.97 11.48 -21.99
CA ALA A 394 3.96 11.45 -23.45
C ALA A 394 3.13 10.28 -24.01
N ARG A 395 2.69 9.37 -23.14
CA ARG A 395 1.81 8.24 -23.45
C ARG A 395 0.51 8.25 -22.67
N TYR A 396 0.39 9.14 -21.68
CA TYR A 396 -0.81 9.37 -20.89
C TYR A 396 -1.72 10.38 -21.61
N GLY A 397 -2.95 9.97 -21.95
CA GLY A 397 -3.97 10.89 -22.45
C GLY A 397 -4.89 10.30 -23.51
N SER A 398 -5.61 11.21 -24.17
CA SER A 398 -6.62 10.91 -25.18
C SER A 398 -6.09 10.02 -26.32
N PRO A 399 -6.94 9.18 -26.95
CA PRO A 399 -6.61 8.47 -28.20
C PRO A 399 -6.10 9.37 -29.34
N ALA A 400 -6.32 10.69 -29.26
CA ALA A 400 -5.81 11.67 -30.22
C ALA A 400 -4.33 12.03 -30.01
N LEU A 401 -3.70 11.60 -28.92
CA LEU A 401 -2.27 11.81 -28.67
C LEU A 401 -1.46 11.01 -29.70
N GLN A 402 -0.63 11.69 -30.50
CA GLN A 402 0.23 11.02 -31.48
C GLN A 402 1.42 10.35 -30.75
N ILE A 403 1.28 9.07 -30.44
CA ILE A 403 2.32 8.28 -29.78
C ILE A 403 3.21 7.63 -30.85
N PRO A 404 4.54 7.87 -30.83
CA PRO A 404 5.45 7.28 -31.80
C PRO A 404 5.62 5.78 -31.55
N ALA A 405 5.64 4.98 -32.62
CA ALA A 405 5.99 3.57 -32.55
C ALA A 405 7.40 3.37 -31.95
N PRO A 406 7.64 2.31 -31.15
CA PRO A 406 6.74 1.20 -30.83
C PRO A 406 5.86 1.43 -29.60
N TRP A 407 5.77 2.65 -29.07
CA TRP A 407 4.98 2.93 -27.87
C TRP A 407 3.47 2.86 -28.14
N ALA A 408 2.73 2.50 -27.09
CA ALA A 408 1.27 2.51 -27.04
C ALA A 408 0.78 3.41 -25.88
N PRO A 409 -0.50 3.81 -25.84
CA PRO A 409 -1.05 4.47 -24.66
C PRO A 409 -0.71 3.71 -23.38
N GLN A 410 -0.35 4.41 -22.31
CA GLN A 410 0.02 3.75 -21.06
C GLN A 410 -1.19 3.11 -20.36
N THR A 411 -2.39 3.60 -20.65
CA THR A 411 -3.64 3.06 -20.13
C THR A 411 -4.79 3.35 -21.07
N ILE A 412 -5.77 2.45 -21.13
CA ILE A 412 -7.03 2.70 -21.82
C ILE A 412 -8.02 3.52 -20.99
N GLN A 413 -7.79 3.68 -19.68
CA GLN A 413 -8.71 4.33 -18.73
C GLN A 413 -8.29 5.76 -18.35
N ALA A 414 -7.59 6.47 -19.25
CA ALA A 414 -7.12 7.84 -19.00
C ALA A 414 -8.28 8.84 -18.78
N ASP A 415 -9.41 8.63 -19.46
CA ASP A 415 -10.65 9.39 -19.31
C ASP A 415 -11.26 9.25 -17.91
N LEU A 416 -11.32 8.02 -17.38
CA LEU A 416 -11.74 7.76 -16.00
C LEU A 416 -10.82 8.48 -15.01
N LEU A 417 -9.49 8.30 -15.13
CA LEU A 417 -8.55 8.88 -14.18
C LEU A 417 -8.59 10.42 -14.21
N ASP A 418 -8.75 11.03 -15.39
CA ASP A 418 -8.94 12.48 -15.52
C ASP A 418 -10.24 12.95 -14.88
N SER A 419 -11.34 12.19 -15.02
CA SER A 419 -12.61 12.51 -14.36
C SER A 419 -12.50 12.42 -12.85
N MET A 420 -11.89 11.35 -12.33
CA MET A 420 -11.67 11.17 -10.90
C MET A 420 -10.74 12.24 -10.31
N ALA A 421 -9.69 12.63 -11.03
CA ALA A 421 -8.78 13.69 -10.58
C ALA A 421 -9.50 15.04 -10.47
N LYS A 422 -10.37 15.39 -11.43
CA LYS A 422 -11.20 16.60 -11.37
C LYS A 422 -12.22 16.53 -10.25
N ASP A 423 -12.87 15.38 -10.05
CA ASP A 423 -13.82 15.15 -8.96
C ASP A 423 -13.13 15.31 -7.60
N PHE A 424 -11.90 14.79 -7.45
CA PHE A 424 -11.09 14.94 -6.24
C PHE A 424 -10.73 16.40 -5.97
N GLN A 425 -10.35 17.18 -6.99
CA GLN A 425 -10.13 18.63 -6.84
C GLN A 425 -11.41 19.37 -6.47
N ALA A 426 -12.54 19.04 -7.09
CA ALA A 426 -13.85 19.65 -6.83
C ALA A 426 -14.36 19.36 -5.41
N HIS A 427 -13.93 18.25 -4.82
CA HIS A 427 -14.22 17.87 -3.43
C HIS A 427 -13.05 18.19 -2.49
N HIS A 428 -12.29 19.25 -2.80
CA HIS A 428 -11.25 19.82 -1.93
C HIS A 428 -10.22 18.79 -1.44
N PHE A 429 -9.82 17.87 -2.31
CA PHE A 429 -8.80 16.86 -2.02
C PHE A 429 -9.13 15.99 -0.78
N ASP A 430 -10.41 15.73 -0.52
CA ASP A 430 -10.89 14.87 0.56
C ASP A 430 -10.61 13.37 0.26
N LEU A 431 -9.65 12.80 0.99
CA LEU A 431 -9.25 11.40 0.82
C LEU A 431 -10.36 10.42 1.24
N ARG A 432 -11.15 10.74 2.26
CA ARG A 432 -12.26 9.86 2.67
C ARG A 432 -13.35 9.85 1.62
N TYR A 433 -13.65 11.01 1.03
CA TYR A 433 -14.54 11.07 -0.12
C TYR A 433 -14.02 10.18 -1.25
N LEU A 434 -12.76 10.34 -1.67
CA LEU A 434 -12.15 9.54 -2.73
C LEU A 434 -12.24 8.03 -2.46
N ILE A 435 -11.77 7.58 -1.29
CA ILE A 435 -11.81 6.17 -0.88
C ILE A 435 -13.24 5.64 -0.92
N ARG A 436 -14.19 6.36 -0.32
CA ARG A 436 -15.61 5.98 -0.28
C ARG A 436 -16.18 5.84 -1.70
N ARG A 437 -15.89 6.79 -2.60
CA ARG A 437 -16.36 6.75 -3.99
C ARG A 437 -15.85 5.51 -4.74
N ILE A 438 -14.58 5.14 -4.53
CA ILE A 438 -13.99 3.95 -5.13
C ILE A 438 -14.67 2.68 -4.61
N VAL A 439 -14.70 2.48 -3.28
CA VAL A 439 -15.18 1.20 -2.70
C VAL A 439 -16.69 0.98 -2.82
N THR A 440 -17.46 2.04 -3.09
CA THR A 440 -18.91 1.96 -3.36
C THR A 440 -19.25 1.81 -4.84
N SER A 441 -18.27 1.90 -5.75
CA SER A 441 -18.48 1.59 -7.18
C SER A 441 -18.82 0.11 -7.36
N SER A 442 -19.64 -0.20 -8.37
CA SER A 442 -19.88 -1.58 -8.79
C SER A 442 -18.64 -2.23 -9.39
N ALA A 443 -17.76 -1.45 -10.05
CA ALA A 443 -16.47 -1.93 -10.55
C ALA A 443 -15.59 -2.52 -9.43
N TYR A 444 -15.49 -1.85 -8.28
CA TYR A 444 -14.79 -2.38 -7.10
C TYR A 444 -15.46 -3.63 -6.54
N GLN A 445 -16.78 -3.76 -6.72
CA GLN A 445 -17.61 -4.85 -6.19
C GLN A 445 -17.76 -6.03 -7.14
N LEU A 446 -17.08 -6.04 -8.28
CA LEU A 446 -17.07 -7.20 -9.17
C LEU A 446 -16.48 -8.44 -8.46
N SER A 447 -16.98 -9.62 -8.82
CA SER A 447 -16.35 -10.89 -8.47
C SER A 447 -15.05 -11.07 -9.25
N ASN A 448 -14.20 -11.98 -8.80
CA ASN A 448 -13.04 -12.47 -9.54
C ASN A 448 -13.42 -13.51 -10.63
N HIS A 449 -14.65 -14.04 -10.59
CA HIS A 449 -15.14 -15.06 -11.52
C HIS A 449 -15.83 -14.43 -12.74
N VAL A 450 -15.43 -14.86 -13.94
CA VAL A 450 -16.05 -14.50 -15.22
C VAL A 450 -16.46 -15.78 -15.92
N GLU A 451 -17.67 -15.80 -16.46
CA GLU A 451 -18.12 -16.94 -17.27
C GLU A 451 -17.39 -16.99 -18.62
N GLY A 452 -16.95 -18.18 -19.02
CA GLY A 452 -16.27 -18.39 -20.30
C GLY A 452 -14.76 -18.15 -20.27
N ARG A 453 -14.18 -17.85 -21.45
CA ARG A 453 -12.72 -17.71 -21.62
C ARG A 453 -12.28 -16.29 -21.29
N TRP A 454 -11.44 -16.16 -20.26
CA TRP A 454 -10.76 -14.91 -19.93
C TRP A 454 -9.47 -14.74 -20.75
N LYS A 455 -9.16 -13.50 -21.16
CA LYS A 455 -7.87 -13.13 -21.77
C LYS A 455 -7.18 -12.06 -20.94
N ALA A 456 -5.85 -12.07 -20.90
CA ALA A 456 -5.08 -11.20 -20.03
C ALA A 456 -5.29 -9.70 -20.33
N GLU A 457 -5.50 -9.35 -21.60
CA GLU A 457 -5.67 -7.97 -22.05
C GLU A 457 -6.97 -7.33 -21.53
N TYR A 458 -7.94 -8.15 -21.11
CA TYR A 458 -9.18 -7.66 -20.50
C TYR A 458 -8.97 -7.06 -19.11
N SER A 459 -7.82 -7.30 -18.48
CA SER A 459 -7.52 -6.81 -17.13
C SER A 459 -7.45 -5.28 -17.07
N GLU A 460 -7.03 -4.61 -18.16
CA GLU A 460 -6.99 -3.14 -18.24
C GLU A 460 -8.38 -2.49 -18.20
N TYR A 461 -9.44 -3.26 -18.48
CA TYR A 461 -10.82 -2.78 -18.39
C TYR A 461 -11.35 -2.79 -16.95
N PHE A 462 -10.66 -3.42 -16.00
CA PHE A 462 -11.17 -3.70 -14.65
C PHE A 462 -12.49 -4.49 -14.68
N ALA A 463 -12.64 -5.40 -15.65
CA ALA A 463 -13.88 -6.17 -15.88
C ALA A 463 -14.08 -7.34 -14.89
N ARG A 464 -13.15 -7.55 -13.95
CA ARG A 464 -13.26 -8.48 -12.81
C ARG A 464 -12.35 -8.02 -11.68
N ARG A 465 -12.56 -8.54 -10.46
CA ARG A 465 -11.59 -8.38 -9.38
C ARG A 465 -10.34 -9.21 -9.65
N LEU A 466 -9.20 -8.55 -9.69
CA LEU A 466 -7.90 -9.21 -9.63
C LEU A 466 -7.57 -9.51 -8.17
N VAL A 467 -7.27 -10.78 -7.90
CA VAL A 467 -6.88 -11.27 -6.59
C VAL A 467 -5.43 -10.90 -6.33
N HIS A 468 -5.13 -10.39 -5.14
CA HIS A 468 -3.78 -10.03 -4.73
C HIS A 468 -3.48 -10.48 -3.30
N ARG A 469 -2.18 -10.59 -2.96
CA ARG A 469 -1.74 -11.01 -1.63
C ARG A 469 -1.93 -9.90 -0.60
N LEU A 470 -2.35 -10.27 0.60
CA LEU A 470 -2.34 -9.38 1.75
C LEU A 470 -0.91 -8.95 2.10
N PRO A 471 -0.69 -7.68 2.51
CA PRO A 471 0.55 -7.23 3.13
C PRO A 471 0.94 -8.08 4.35
N ALA A 472 2.23 -8.10 4.68
CA ALA A 472 2.77 -8.88 5.79
C ALA A 472 2.04 -8.61 7.11
N GLU A 473 1.78 -7.34 7.38
CA GLU A 473 1.11 -6.82 8.56
C GLU A 473 -0.30 -7.40 8.68
N GLN A 474 -1.07 -7.35 7.59
CA GLN A 474 -2.43 -7.88 7.55
C GLN A 474 -2.45 -9.40 7.70
N ILE A 475 -1.46 -10.13 7.18
CA ILE A 475 -1.38 -11.59 7.36
C ILE A 475 -1.21 -11.94 8.83
N TRP A 476 -0.30 -11.28 9.53
CA TRP A 476 -0.07 -11.56 10.96
C TRP A 476 -1.24 -11.11 11.84
N ASP A 477 -1.81 -9.95 11.54
CA ASP A 477 -2.99 -9.44 12.23
C ASP A 477 -4.18 -10.40 12.01
N ALA A 478 -4.35 -10.93 10.79
CA ALA A 478 -5.35 -11.95 10.49
C ALA A 478 -5.10 -13.28 11.24
N ILE A 479 -3.85 -13.71 11.40
CA ILE A 479 -3.50 -14.91 12.22
C ILE A 479 -3.96 -14.68 13.66
N SER A 480 -3.67 -13.51 14.22
CA SER A 480 -4.03 -13.16 15.60
C SER A 480 -5.55 -13.05 15.79
N GLN A 481 -6.28 -12.46 14.83
CA GLN A 481 -7.75 -12.40 14.86
C GLN A 481 -8.41 -13.78 14.74
N ALA A 482 -7.90 -14.62 13.84
CA ALA A 482 -8.42 -15.97 13.60
C ALA A 482 -8.28 -16.86 14.84
N THR A 483 -7.17 -16.74 15.58
CA THR A 483 -6.93 -17.52 16.80
C THR A 483 -7.43 -16.85 18.06
N GLY A 484 -7.68 -15.54 18.04
CA GLY A 484 -7.92 -14.75 19.25
C GLY A 484 -6.69 -14.63 20.15
N VAL A 485 -5.49 -14.95 19.65
CA VAL A 485 -4.24 -14.90 20.41
C VAL A 485 -3.38 -13.75 19.91
N PHE A 486 -3.41 -12.65 20.66
CA PHE A 486 -2.64 -11.44 20.36
C PHE A 486 -1.31 -11.40 21.11
N GLU A 487 -0.34 -10.69 20.54
CA GLU A 487 0.94 -10.38 21.19
C GLU A 487 1.04 -8.86 21.34
N GLU A 488 1.60 -8.40 22.46
CA GLU A 488 1.85 -6.98 22.66
C GLU A 488 3.19 -6.56 22.03
N PHE A 489 3.15 -5.47 21.27
CA PHE A 489 4.30 -4.82 20.67
C PHE A 489 4.49 -3.43 21.27
N ASN A 490 5.71 -2.90 21.21
CA ASN A 490 5.92 -1.47 21.42
C ASN A 490 5.43 -0.71 20.18
N ALA A 491 5.09 0.57 20.32
CA ALA A 491 4.78 1.44 19.18
C ALA A 491 5.44 2.80 19.38
N GLY A 492 6.53 3.06 18.67
CA GLY A 492 7.32 4.29 18.75
C GLY A 492 8.13 4.44 20.05
N ASP A 493 7.47 4.40 21.20
CA ASP A 493 8.11 4.40 22.53
C ASP A 493 7.91 3.06 23.26
N ALA A 494 8.71 2.85 24.32
CA ALA A 494 8.70 1.61 25.09
C ALA A 494 7.48 1.44 26.00
N THR A 495 6.66 2.48 26.15
CA THR A 495 5.52 2.51 27.09
C THR A 495 4.18 2.26 26.41
N THR A 496 4.07 2.59 25.13
CA THR A 496 2.88 2.37 24.32
C THR A 496 2.85 0.92 23.84
N LYS A 497 1.88 0.14 24.33
CA LYS A 497 1.64 -1.24 23.92
C LYS A 497 0.48 -1.34 22.93
N VAL A 498 0.67 -2.13 21.88
CA VAL A 498 -0.31 -2.36 20.81
C VAL A 498 -0.37 -3.83 20.45
N GLU A 499 -1.49 -4.29 19.89
CA GLU A 499 -1.71 -5.72 19.59
C GLU A 499 -1.72 -6.03 18.09
N TYR A 500 -1.81 -4.99 17.25
CA TYR A 500 -1.80 -5.10 15.80
C TYR A 500 -0.51 -4.52 15.23
N VAL A 501 0.05 -5.17 14.22
CA VAL A 501 1.27 -4.69 13.54
C VAL A 501 1.04 -3.32 12.93
N GLN A 502 -0.15 -3.07 12.36
CA GLN A 502 -0.47 -1.77 11.76
C GLN A 502 -0.63 -0.62 12.78
N GLN A 503 -0.62 -0.91 14.08
CA GLN A 503 -0.60 0.13 15.13
C GLN A 503 0.82 0.57 15.48
N THR A 504 1.84 -0.15 15.02
CA THR A 504 3.25 0.23 15.20
C THR A 504 3.61 1.44 14.34
N VAL A 505 4.69 2.13 14.69
CA VAL A 505 5.20 3.25 13.89
C VAL A 505 5.99 2.74 12.69
N SER A 506 6.68 1.61 12.85
CA SER A 506 7.50 1.02 11.80
C SER A 506 7.79 -0.47 12.07
N PRO A 507 8.32 -1.19 11.08
CA PRO A 507 8.83 -2.56 11.27
C PRO A 507 9.83 -2.75 12.43
N GLU A 508 10.59 -1.72 12.81
CA GLU A 508 11.60 -1.80 13.88
C GLU A 508 11.00 -1.95 15.29
N ASP A 509 9.73 -1.61 15.45
CA ASP A 509 9.02 -1.75 16.72
C ASP A 509 8.69 -3.21 17.04
N LEU A 510 8.75 -4.08 16.03
CA LEU A 510 8.40 -5.49 16.13
C LEU A 510 9.51 -6.32 16.81
N PRO A 511 9.16 -7.33 17.59
CA PRO A 511 10.11 -8.31 18.10
C PRO A 511 10.93 -8.94 16.96
N GLY A 512 12.23 -9.14 17.18
CA GLY A 512 13.15 -9.55 16.11
C GLY A 512 12.85 -10.92 15.47
N ASN A 513 12.19 -11.83 16.19
CA ASN A 513 11.70 -13.09 15.64
C ASN A 513 10.48 -12.89 14.72
N LEU A 514 9.54 -12.03 15.12
CA LEU A 514 8.37 -11.69 14.32
C LEU A 514 8.76 -10.89 13.07
N ALA A 515 9.61 -9.87 13.22
CA ALA A 515 10.10 -9.07 12.09
C ALA A 515 10.73 -9.95 10.99
N LYS A 516 11.57 -10.93 11.37
CA LYS A 516 12.18 -11.89 10.44
C LYS A 516 11.15 -12.73 9.67
N ILE A 517 10.09 -13.17 10.35
CA ILE A 517 8.98 -13.89 9.69
C ILE A 517 8.30 -12.96 8.69
N LEU A 518 7.95 -11.75 9.09
CA LEU A 518 7.19 -10.85 8.25
C LEU A 518 7.98 -10.33 7.04
N VAL A 519 9.30 -10.25 7.11
CA VAL A 519 10.17 -9.99 5.94
C VAL A 519 9.97 -11.07 4.86
N SER A 520 9.74 -12.33 5.23
CA SER A 520 9.41 -13.38 4.23
C SER A 520 8.07 -13.14 3.51
N PHE A 521 7.18 -12.38 4.14
CA PHE A 521 5.92 -11.88 3.58
C PHE A 521 6.05 -10.46 3.03
N GLY A 522 7.26 -9.99 2.73
CA GLY A 522 7.48 -8.70 2.06
C GLY A 522 7.33 -7.46 2.95
N LEU A 523 7.45 -7.60 4.28
CA LEU A 523 7.58 -6.44 5.18
C LEU A 523 8.81 -5.62 4.77
N ASP A 524 8.59 -4.33 4.51
CA ASP A 524 9.59 -3.36 4.04
C ASP A 524 9.10 -1.94 4.46
N ASP A 525 9.98 -0.95 4.41
CA ASP A 525 9.71 0.46 4.76
C ASP A 525 9.87 1.41 3.54
N ARG A 526 9.91 0.83 2.33
CA ARG A 526 10.03 1.48 1.02
C ARG A 526 11.33 2.26 0.82
N VAL A 527 12.31 2.05 1.68
CA VAL A 527 13.57 2.79 1.65
C VAL A 527 14.45 2.36 0.49
N LEU A 528 14.64 1.05 0.34
CA LEU A 528 15.57 0.49 -0.65
C LEU A 528 14.85 -0.10 -1.86
N LYS A 529 13.60 -0.55 -1.68
CA LYS A 529 12.82 -1.19 -2.75
C LYS A 529 11.32 -0.98 -2.52
N PRO A 530 10.47 -1.13 -3.55
CA PRO A 530 9.03 -1.15 -3.37
C PRO A 530 8.64 -2.38 -2.55
N ARG A 531 7.50 -2.31 -1.86
CA ARG A 531 6.93 -3.51 -1.21
C ARG A 531 6.71 -4.61 -2.25
N SER A 532 7.07 -5.83 -1.89
CA SER A 532 6.84 -7.01 -2.72
C SER A 532 5.61 -7.75 -2.21
N PHE A 533 4.69 -8.03 -3.14
CA PHE A 533 3.51 -8.84 -2.88
C PHE A 533 3.61 -10.24 -3.49
N ASP A 534 4.79 -10.56 -4.03
CA ASP A 534 5.13 -11.79 -4.70
C ASP A 534 4.89 -12.99 -3.78
N LEU A 535 4.42 -14.07 -4.40
CA LEU A 535 4.20 -15.34 -3.72
C LEU A 535 5.50 -16.14 -3.69
N SER A 536 5.77 -16.82 -2.57
CA SER A 536 6.91 -17.71 -2.46
C SER A 536 6.60 -19.00 -1.70
N THR A 537 7.34 -20.05 -2.02
CA THR A 537 7.30 -21.32 -1.27
C THR A 537 7.77 -21.15 0.18
N LEU A 538 8.64 -20.16 0.43
CA LEU A 538 9.09 -19.80 1.78
C LEU A 538 7.91 -19.36 2.65
N GLN A 539 7.03 -18.49 2.13
CA GLN A 539 5.83 -18.03 2.87
C GLN A 539 4.93 -19.20 3.28
N SER A 540 4.69 -20.13 2.34
CA SER A 540 3.93 -21.35 2.62
C SER A 540 4.61 -22.21 3.69
N SER A 541 5.92 -22.41 3.57
CA SER A 541 6.71 -23.16 4.56
C SER A 541 6.63 -22.52 5.95
N VAL A 542 6.63 -21.18 6.03
CA VAL A 542 6.50 -20.45 7.29
C VAL A 542 5.13 -20.67 7.93
N LEU A 543 4.03 -20.55 7.19
CA LEU A 543 2.68 -20.82 7.74
C LEU A 543 2.51 -22.27 8.22
N LEU A 544 3.08 -23.23 7.49
CA LEU A 544 2.96 -24.65 7.83
C LEU A 544 3.81 -25.02 9.07
N ASN A 545 5.00 -24.43 9.21
CA ASN A 545 6.03 -24.95 10.10
C ASN A 545 6.49 -24.01 11.22
N SER A 546 6.20 -22.71 11.16
CA SER A 546 6.67 -21.75 12.17
C SER A 546 6.12 -22.08 13.55
N GLU A 547 7.00 -22.15 14.54
CA GLU A 547 6.60 -22.36 15.93
C GLU A 547 5.78 -21.19 16.48
N LEU A 548 6.04 -19.95 16.01
CA LEU A 548 5.23 -18.79 16.36
C LEU A 548 3.78 -18.93 15.85
N VAL A 549 3.60 -19.44 14.64
CA VAL A 549 2.25 -19.69 14.10
C VAL A 549 1.59 -20.85 14.83
N LYS A 550 2.30 -21.98 14.99
CA LYS A 550 1.77 -23.17 15.68
C LYS A 550 1.39 -22.92 17.13
N ALA A 551 2.12 -22.08 17.84
CA ALA A 551 1.80 -21.72 19.23
C ALA A 551 0.43 -21.03 19.33
N LYS A 552 0.08 -20.17 18.35
CA LYS A 552 -1.23 -19.49 18.33
C LYS A 552 -2.40 -20.41 18.03
N LEU A 553 -2.17 -21.60 17.46
CA LEU A 553 -3.22 -22.55 17.11
C LEU A 553 -3.75 -23.35 18.31
N LYS A 554 -3.05 -23.30 19.45
CA LYS A 554 -3.32 -24.16 20.59
C LYS A 554 -4.63 -23.80 21.29
N ALA A 555 -5.38 -24.84 21.67
CA ALA A 555 -6.66 -24.74 22.37
C ALA A 555 -6.50 -24.71 23.91
N ASP A 556 -5.27 -24.65 24.41
CA ASP A 556 -4.92 -24.78 25.82
C ASP A 556 -5.37 -23.58 26.67
N ALA A 557 -5.30 -22.38 26.10
CA ALA A 557 -5.75 -21.17 26.75
C ALA A 557 -7.24 -20.90 26.45
N LYS A 558 -8.07 -20.74 27.49
CA LYS A 558 -9.47 -20.27 27.35
C LYS A 558 -9.58 -18.88 26.72
N SER A 559 -8.49 -18.10 26.71
CA SER A 559 -8.42 -16.82 26.03
C SER A 559 -8.27 -16.94 24.52
N SER A 560 -7.78 -18.08 24.00
CA SER A 560 -7.81 -18.35 22.56
C SER A 560 -9.24 -18.54 22.08
N ARG A 561 -9.54 -18.17 20.83
CA ARG A 561 -10.85 -18.38 20.20
C ARG A 561 -11.26 -19.84 20.25
N LEU A 562 -10.36 -20.77 19.89
CA LEU A 562 -10.67 -22.20 19.91
C LEU A 562 -10.92 -22.70 21.34
N GLY A 563 -10.06 -22.33 22.31
CA GLY A 563 -10.23 -22.72 23.71
C GLY A 563 -11.54 -22.18 24.30
N ALA A 564 -11.91 -20.94 23.98
CA ALA A 564 -13.18 -20.33 24.37
C ALA A 564 -14.38 -21.08 23.77
N LEU A 565 -14.32 -21.47 22.49
CA LEU A 565 -15.40 -22.20 21.83
C LEU A 565 -15.60 -23.60 22.40
N LEU A 566 -14.51 -24.32 22.69
CA LEU A 566 -14.56 -25.67 23.27
C LEU A 566 -14.99 -25.68 24.74
N SER A 567 -14.75 -24.57 25.45
CA SER A 567 -15.08 -24.42 26.88
C SER A 567 -16.36 -23.61 27.13
N ALA A 568 -17.13 -23.31 26.08
CA ALA A 568 -18.32 -22.48 26.19
C ALA A 568 -19.41 -23.14 27.05
N GLU A 569 -20.14 -22.33 27.81
CA GLU A 569 -21.31 -22.74 28.59
C GLU A 569 -22.54 -21.91 28.18
N PRO A 570 -23.62 -22.52 27.65
CA PRO A 570 -23.76 -23.95 27.34
C PRO A 570 -22.81 -24.43 26.21
N PRO A 571 -22.47 -25.73 26.16
CA PRO A 571 -21.58 -26.28 25.14
C PRO A 571 -22.09 -25.99 23.72
N LYS A 572 -21.20 -25.48 22.87
CA LYS A 572 -21.47 -25.32 21.44
C LYS A 572 -21.42 -26.65 20.71
N THR A 573 -22.26 -26.80 19.70
CA THR A 573 -22.20 -27.94 18.78
C THR A 573 -20.95 -27.88 17.91
N ASN A 574 -20.47 -29.03 17.44
CA ASN A 574 -19.33 -29.07 16.50
C ASN A 574 -19.58 -28.19 15.27
N LYS A 575 -20.82 -28.14 14.77
CA LYS A 575 -21.21 -27.30 13.65
C LYS A 575 -21.03 -25.81 13.94
N GLU A 576 -21.46 -25.35 15.12
CA GLU A 576 -21.28 -23.95 15.53
C GLU A 576 -19.80 -23.60 15.71
N ILE A 577 -18.98 -24.52 16.22
CA ILE A 577 -17.53 -24.34 16.34
C ILE A 577 -16.90 -24.22 14.94
N VAL A 578 -17.21 -25.13 14.01
CA VAL A 578 -16.69 -25.08 12.64
C VAL A 578 -17.08 -23.79 11.95
N GLU A 579 -18.35 -23.40 12.04
CA GLU A 579 -18.83 -22.15 11.44
C GLU A 579 -18.05 -20.94 11.98
N GLU A 580 -17.87 -20.85 13.29
CA GLU A 580 -17.13 -19.76 13.92
C GLU A 580 -15.67 -19.70 13.44
N LEU A 581 -14.98 -20.84 13.35
CA LEU A 581 -13.58 -20.88 12.88
C LEU A 581 -13.47 -20.48 11.41
N PHE A 582 -14.42 -20.88 10.56
CA PHE A 582 -14.46 -20.45 9.16
C PHE A 582 -14.70 -18.96 9.00
N LEU A 583 -15.66 -18.41 9.76
CA LEU A 583 -15.97 -16.97 9.73
C LEU A 583 -14.78 -16.14 10.24
N ALA A 584 -14.16 -16.54 11.35
CA ALA A 584 -13.04 -15.83 11.95
C ALA A 584 -11.76 -15.90 11.11
N THR A 585 -11.55 -16.97 10.35
CA THR A 585 -10.31 -17.19 9.60
C THR A 585 -10.44 -16.75 8.14
N LEU A 586 -11.54 -17.10 7.47
CA LEU A 586 -11.72 -16.88 6.03
C LEU A 586 -12.78 -15.83 5.69
N GLY A 587 -13.53 -15.34 6.67
CA GLY A 587 -14.59 -14.33 6.45
C GLY A 587 -15.83 -14.85 5.73
N ARG A 588 -16.03 -16.18 5.66
CA ARG A 588 -17.17 -16.81 4.97
C ARG A 588 -17.68 -18.05 5.72
N PHE A 589 -18.88 -18.48 5.36
CA PHE A 589 -19.43 -19.74 5.85
C PHE A 589 -18.71 -20.95 5.22
N PRO A 590 -18.60 -22.09 5.94
CA PRO A 590 -18.14 -23.34 5.35
C PRO A 590 -19.15 -23.86 4.32
N SER A 591 -18.67 -24.44 3.23
CA SER A 591 -19.52 -25.26 2.36
C SER A 591 -20.05 -26.49 3.10
N PRO A 592 -21.12 -27.16 2.61
CA PRO A 592 -21.64 -28.36 3.26
C PRO A 592 -20.59 -29.47 3.46
N ALA A 593 -19.69 -29.64 2.49
CA ALA A 593 -18.60 -30.61 2.56
C ALA A 593 -17.53 -30.21 3.60
N GLU A 594 -17.17 -28.92 3.64
CA GLU A 594 -16.24 -28.38 4.63
C GLU A 594 -16.82 -28.48 6.06
N SER A 595 -18.11 -28.18 6.25
CA SER A 595 -18.81 -28.31 7.53
C SER A 595 -18.78 -29.75 8.03
N ALA A 596 -19.23 -30.69 7.19
CA ALA A 596 -19.25 -32.11 7.54
C ALA A 596 -17.85 -32.65 7.90
N PHE A 597 -16.82 -32.20 7.19
CA PHE A 597 -15.44 -32.58 7.50
C PHE A 597 -14.96 -32.02 8.84
N GLY A 598 -15.16 -30.73 9.08
CA GLY A 598 -14.79 -30.09 10.35
C GLY A 598 -15.53 -30.70 11.54
N GLU A 599 -16.82 -30.99 11.37
CA GLU A 599 -17.66 -31.62 12.41
C GLU A 599 -17.17 -33.02 12.77
N LYS A 600 -16.80 -33.80 11.75
CA LYS A 600 -16.19 -35.12 11.93
C LYS A 600 -14.85 -35.01 12.66
N LEU A 601 -14.00 -34.07 12.26
CA LEU A 601 -12.67 -33.89 12.85
C LEU A 601 -12.75 -33.51 14.33
N LEU A 602 -13.67 -32.62 14.70
CA LEU A 602 -13.96 -32.28 16.09
C LEU A 602 -14.58 -33.46 16.86
N ALA A 603 -15.44 -34.26 16.25
CA ALA A 603 -16.04 -35.41 16.90
C ALA A 603 -15.01 -36.50 17.21
N GLU A 604 -14.06 -36.74 16.30
CA GLU A 604 -13.04 -37.79 16.46
C GLU A 604 -11.87 -37.36 17.35
N HIS A 605 -11.53 -36.07 17.36
CA HIS A 605 -10.27 -35.59 17.95
C HIS A 605 -10.42 -34.36 18.87
N HIS A 606 -11.64 -33.88 19.12
CA HIS A 606 -11.95 -32.77 20.03
C HIS A 606 -11.02 -31.56 19.81
N ALA A 607 -10.29 -31.14 20.85
CA ALA A 607 -9.35 -30.03 20.80
C ALA A 607 -8.32 -30.17 19.68
N LYS A 608 -7.72 -31.35 19.53
CA LYS A 608 -6.72 -31.60 18.47
C LYS A 608 -7.34 -31.47 17.07
N GLY A 609 -8.59 -31.91 16.92
CA GLY A 609 -9.35 -31.72 15.68
C GLY A 609 -9.60 -30.25 15.36
N GLY A 610 -9.89 -29.43 16.37
CA GLY A 610 -10.01 -27.98 16.21
C GLY A 610 -8.71 -27.30 15.83
N GLU A 611 -7.59 -27.69 16.46
CA GLU A 611 -6.24 -27.17 16.12
C GLU A 611 -5.89 -27.50 14.66
N ASP A 612 -6.14 -28.74 14.23
CA ASP A 612 -5.86 -29.19 12.86
C ASP A 612 -6.77 -28.51 11.83
N LEU A 613 -8.03 -28.22 12.19
CA LEU A 613 -8.93 -27.44 11.35
C LEU A 613 -8.42 -26.00 11.18
N LEU A 614 -8.08 -25.31 12.27
CA LEU A 614 -7.52 -23.94 12.20
C LEU A 614 -6.24 -23.91 11.37
N TRP A 615 -5.34 -24.87 11.60
CA TRP A 615 -4.12 -25.02 10.80
C TRP A 615 -4.43 -25.15 9.31
N ALA A 616 -5.41 -25.98 8.94
CA ALA A 616 -5.82 -26.16 7.55
C ALA A 616 -6.38 -24.86 6.95
N LEU A 617 -7.21 -24.12 7.69
CA LEU A 617 -7.82 -22.86 7.25
C LEU A 617 -6.77 -21.78 6.97
N MET A 618 -5.79 -21.61 7.88
CA MET A 618 -4.72 -20.63 7.70
C MET A 618 -3.79 -20.92 6.52
N ASN A 619 -3.74 -22.18 6.08
CA ASN A 619 -2.92 -22.60 4.95
C ASN A 619 -3.70 -22.63 3.63
N LYS A 620 -4.98 -22.24 3.62
CA LYS A 620 -5.72 -22.06 2.35
C LYS A 620 -5.25 -20.79 1.63
N PRO A 621 -5.20 -20.79 0.29
CA PRO A 621 -4.91 -19.57 -0.47
C PRO A 621 -5.82 -18.40 -0.09
N GLU A 622 -7.11 -18.67 0.17
CA GLU A 622 -8.11 -17.69 0.62
C GLU A 622 -7.67 -16.84 1.83
N PHE A 623 -6.85 -17.40 2.72
CA PHE A 623 -6.44 -16.75 3.96
C PHE A 623 -5.51 -15.55 3.70
N ILE A 624 -4.52 -15.74 2.82
CA ILE A 624 -3.49 -14.73 2.52
C ILE A 624 -3.84 -13.83 1.33
N LEU A 625 -5.03 -13.99 0.74
CA LEU A 625 -5.46 -13.28 -0.46
C LEU A 625 -6.64 -12.36 -0.16
N ASN A 626 -6.66 -11.23 -0.87
CA ASN A 626 -7.80 -10.35 -1.01
C ASN A 626 -8.41 -10.56 -2.40
N TYR A 627 -9.70 -10.89 -2.47
CA TYR A 627 -10.37 -11.37 -3.68
C TYR A 627 -11.75 -10.77 -3.90
#